data_AF-A0AB39LRR8-F1
#
_entry.id   AF-A0AB39LRR8-F1
#
_cell.length_a   1.000
_cell.length_b   1.000
_cell.length_c   1.000
_cell.angle_alpha   90.00
_cell.angle_beta   90.00
_cell.angle_gamma   90.00
#
_symmetry.space_group_name_H-M   'P 1'
#
loop_
_entity.id
_entity.type
_entity.pdbx_description
1 polymer ?
#
loop_
_entity_poly.entity_id
_entity_poly.type
_entity_poly.pdbx_seq_one_letter_code
_entity_poly.pdbx_strand_id
1 'polypeptide(L)'
;MTVDIDDWTCRLDFPDGWVDLTAAIELDPAGRAAWAREVVNSFDPLDLVASRESMEESLISLARNAEGTHAVLAAAYFAVGGANYAVFDVHIFGEDGVVLSLDEVESRLLGHKEILGKPQVSRAELPVGPAVRLHAQYQSKGVLGFGKRLSEGVSYALLVPRTSDVLLATMTWRAREHGDQFTRTADALMPTLSFVPLDGEGKPILEGGSSGV
;
A
#
# COMPACT_ATOMS: atom_id res chain seq x y z
N MET A 1 10.48 -29.15 16.62
CA MET A 1 11.24 -27.97 16.17
C MET A 1 10.63 -27.58 14.85
N THR A 2 9.69 -26.66 14.90
CA THR A 2 8.89 -26.18 13.77
C THR A 2 8.33 -24.85 14.24
N VAL A 3 8.84 -23.77 13.67
CA VAL A 3 8.16 -22.47 13.66
C VAL A 3 8.45 -21.92 12.27
N ASP A 4 7.65 -22.35 11.31
CA ASP A 4 7.49 -21.62 10.05
C ASP A 4 6.57 -20.45 10.39
N ILE A 5 7.05 -19.22 10.25
CA ILE A 5 6.25 -18.03 10.49
C ILE A 5 5.53 -17.70 9.18
N ASP A 6 4.45 -18.43 8.91
CA ASP A 6 3.43 -18.12 7.89
C ASP A 6 2.11 -17.62 8.56
N ASP A 7 2.20 -17.15 9.81
CA ASP A 7 1.05 -17.05 10.72
C ASP A 7 0.48 -15.62 10.90
N TRP A 8 0.74 -14.66 10.01
CA TRP A 8 0.18 -13.30 10.16
C TRP A 8 0.00 -12.54 8.84
N THR A 9 -0.92 -11.58 8.84
CA THR A 9 -1.10 -10.58 7.78
C THR A 9 -1.22 -9.18 8.37
N CYS A 10 -1.10 -8.14 7.55
CA CYS A 10 -1.31 -6.76 7.98
C CYS A 10 -2.70 -6.26 7.58
N ARG A 11 -3.28 -5.40 8.43
CA ARG A 11 -4.54 -4.71 8.15
C ARG A 11 -4.38 -3.21 8.38
N LEU A 12 -5.03 -2.43 7.52
CA LEU A 12 -5.17 -0.99 7.60
C LEU A 12 -6.63 -0.61 7.37
N ASP A 13 -7.11 0.40 8.08
CA ASP A 13 -8.50 0.87 7.96
C ASP A 13 -8.52 2.09 7.02
N PHE A 14 -8.67 1.82 5.73
CA PHE A 14 -8.73 2.85 4.71
C PHE A 14 -10.01 3.70 4.85
N PRO A 15 -9.90 5.03 4.68
CA PRO A 15 -11.08 5.89 4.67
C PRO A 15 -11.90 5.70 3.39
N ASP A 16 -13.10 6.29 3.37
CA ASP A 16 -13.97 6.28 2.19
C ASP A 16 -13.27 6.83 0.93
N GLY A 17 -13.62 6.27 -0.23
CA GLY A 17 -13.05 6.65 -1.53
C GLY A 17 -11.79 5.88 -1.93
N TRP A 18 -11.32 4.97 -1.08
CA TRP A 18 -10.28 4.00 -1.41
C TRP A 18 -10.89 2.71 -1.93
N VAL A 19 -10.33 2.20 -3.02
CA VAL A 19 -10.66 0.90 -3.61
C VAL A 19 -9.59 -0.10 -3.19
N ASP A 20 -10.00 -1.23 -2.62
CA ASP A 20 -9.12 -2.35 -2.30
C ASP A 20 -8.69 -3.09 -3.58
N LEU A 21 -7.41 -2.96 -3.93
CA LEU A 21 -6.81 -3.64 -5.07
C LEU A 21 -6.34 -5.05 -4.70
N THR A 22 -6.16 -5.34 -3.40
CA THR A 22 -5.66 -6.62 -2.88
C THR A 22 -6.56 -7.77 -3.33
N ALA A 23 -7.88 -7.56 -3.29
CA ALA A 23 -8.89 -8.50 -3.76
C ALA A 23 -8.72 -8.93 -5.25
N ALA A 24 -7.95 -8.18 -6.04
CA ALA A 24 -7.76 -8.40 -7.47
C ALA A 24 -6.35 -8.88 -7.85
N ILE A 25 -5.43 -9.02 -6.87
CA ILE A 25 -4.04 -9.40 -7.12
C ILE A 25 -3.96 -10.81 -7.71
N GLU A 26 -4.62 -11.78 -7.08
CA GLU A 26 -4.55 -13.20 -7.46
C GLU A 26 -5.60 -13.63 -8.49
N LEU A 27 -6.48 -12.70 -8.91
CA LEU A 27 -7.50 -13.01 -9.91
C LEU A 27 -6.87 -13.22 -11.29
N ASP A 28 -7.39 -14.19 -12.03
CA ASP A 28 -7.07 -14.34 -13.44
C ASP A 28 -7.53 -13.11 -14.26
N PRO A 29 -7.11 -12.96 -15.53
CA PRO A 29 -7.49 -11.80 -16.34
C PRO A 29 -8.99 -11.55 -16.47
N ALA A 30 -9.82 -12.62 -16.50
CA ALA A 30 -11.27 -12.49 -16.64
C ALA A 30 -11.92 -12.08 -15.32
N GLY A 31 -11.50 -12.69 -14.22
CA GLY A 31 -11.92 -12.34 -12.86
C GLY A 31 -11.56 -10.90 -12.52
N ARG A 32 -10.35 -10.46 -12.88
CA ARG A 32 -9.92 -9.07 -12.67
C ARG A 32 -10.73 -8.07 -13.48
N ALA A 33 -11.10 -8.41 -14.72
CA ALA A 33 -11.98 -7.57 -15.53
C ALA A 33 -13.41 -7.51 -14.97
N ALA A 34 -13.92 -8.61 -14.42
CA ALA A 34 -15.22 -8.63 -13.74
C ALA A 34 -15.21 -7.79 -12.45
N TRP A 35 -14.18 -7.94 -11.62
CA TRP A 35 -13.95 -7.13 -10.41
C TRP A 35 -13.89 -5.63 -10.74
N ALA A 36 -13.12 -5.24 -11.76
CA ALA A 36 -12.99 -3.83 -12.14
C ALA A 36 -14.34 -3.23 -12.54
N ARG A 37 -15.16 -3.98 -13.28
CA ARG A 37 -16.51 -3.56 -13.67
C ARG A 37 -17.45 -3.44 -12.46
N GLU A 38 -17.37 -4.37 -11.51
CA GLU A 38 -18.14 -4.30 -10.28
C GLU A 38 -17.79 -3.05 -9.47
N VAL A 39 -16.48 -2.78 -9.31
CA VAL A 39 -15.99 -1.56 -8.65
C VAL A 39 -16.51 -0.32 -9.36
N VAL A 40 -16.37 -0.21 -10.68
CA VAL A 40 -16.86 0.96 -11.44
C VAL A 40 -18.38 1.13 -11.31
N ASN A 41 -19.15 0.05 -11.24
CA ASN A 41 -20.59 0.11 -11.03
C ASN A 41 -21.00 0.59 -9.63
N SER A 42 -20.09 0.59 -8.65
CA SER A 42 -20.34 1.13 -7.32
C SER A 42 -20.24 2.66 -7.25
N PHE A 43 -19.62 3.31 -8.24
CA PHE A 43 -19.53 4.76 -8.32
C PHE A 43 -20.84 5.36 -8.81
N ASP A 44 -21.19 6.56 -8.31
CA ASP A 44 -22.34 7.31 -8.82
C ASP A 44 -22.07 7.68 -10.29
N PRO A 45 -22.88 7.20 -11.26
CA PRO A 45 -22.68 7.51 -12.67
C PRO A 45 -22.81 9.00 -12.99
N LEU A 46 -23.51 9.78 -12.17
CA LEU A 46 -23.65 11.24 -12.37
C LEU A 46 -22.40 12.01 -11.97
N ASP A 47 -21.57 11.42 -11.09
CA ASP A 47 -20.33 12.02 -10.62
C ASP A 47 -19.11 11.63 -11.48
N LEU A 48 -19.27 10.70 -12.44
CA LEU A 48 -18.17 10.24 -13.29
C LEU A 48 -17.88 11.23 -14.43
N VAL A 49 -16.65 11.76 -14.42
CA VAL A 49 -16.11 12.58 -15.52
C VAL A 49 -15.26 11.71 -16.46
N ALA A 50 -14.54 10.73 -15.92
CA ALA A 50 -13.85 9.71 -16.69
C ALA A 50 -14.85 8.73 -17.32
N SER A 51 -14.52 8.17 -18.49
CA SER A 51 -15.32 7.07 -19.03
C SER A 51 -15.18 5.83 -18.16
N ARG A 52 -16.25 5.04 -18.09
CA ARG A 52 -16.27 3.78 -17.34
C ARG A 52 -15.16 2.84 -17.80
N GLU A 53 -14.96 2.74 -19.11
CA GLU A 53 -13.92 1.92 -19.73
C GLU A 53 -12.52 2.36 -19.28
N SER A 54 -12.24 3.68 -19.26
CA SER A 54 -10.95 4.20 -18.82
C SER A 54 -10.69 3.90 -17.34
N MET A 55 -11.74 3.90 -16.52
CA MET A 55 -11.62 3.58 -15.09
C MET A 55 -11.41 2.08 -14.87
N GLU A 56 -12.13 1.22 -15.60
CA GLU A 56 -11.90 -0.24 -15.60
C GLU A 56 -10.44 -0.56 -15.99
N GLU A 57 -9.93 0.02 -17.08
CA GLU A 57 -8.54 -0.15 -17.51
C GLU A 57 -7.53 0.34 -16.47
N SER A 58 -7.82 1.47 -15.81
CA SER A 58 -6.96 2.00 -14.74
C SER A 58 -6.92 1.03 -13.55
N LEU A 59 -8.06 0.53 -13.10
CA LEU A 59 -8.15 -0.44 -11.99
C LEU A 59 -7.39 -1.73 -12.30
N ILE A 60 -7.59 -2.28 -13.50
CA ILE A 60 -6.86 -3.48 -13.96
C ILE A 60 -5.35 -3.22 -13.97
N SER A 61 -4.92 -2.07 -14.50
CA SER A 61 -3.50 -1.71 -14.53
C SER A 61 -2.90 -1.55 -13.13
N LEU A 62 -3.66 -0.99 -12.18
CA LEU A 62 -3.23 -0.82 -10.80
C LEU A 62 -3.11 -2.15 -10.07
N ALA A 63 -4.11 -3.04 -10.21
CA ALA A 63 -4.06 -4.38 -9.64
C ALA A 63 -2.89 -5.21 -10.19
N ARG A 64 -2.64 -5.14 -11.52
CA ARG A 64 -1.47 -5.79 -12.13
C ARG A 64 -0.14 -5.23 -11.63
N ASN A 65 -0.07 -3.93 -11.33
CA ASN A 65 1.12 -3.34 -10.75
C ASN A 65 1.35 -3.83 -9.32
N ALA A 66 0.27 -3.94 -8.52
CA ALA A 66 0.35 -4.51 -7.18
C ALA A 66 0.82 -5.98 -7.21
N GLU A 67 0.26 -6.79 -8.12
CA GLU A 67 0.70 -8.16 -8.39
C GLU A 67 2.19 -8.23 -8.78
N GLY A 68 2.60 -7.45 -9.78
CA GLY A 68 3.97 -7.45 -10.29
C GLY A 68 5.02 -6.92 -9.32
N THR A 69 4.60 -6.22 -8.27
CA THR A 69 5.47 -5.75 -7.18
C THR A 69 5.37 -6.62 -5.92
N HIS A 70 4.60 -7.70 -5.95
CA HIS A 70 4.35 -8.59 -4.80
C HIS A 70 3.84 -7.82 -3.57
N ALA A 71 2.92 -6.87 -3.78
CA ALA A 71 2.27 -6.18 -2.68
C ALA A 71 1.40 -7.15 -1.88
N VAL A 72 1.52 -7.15 -0.56
CA VAL A 72 0.67 -7.96 0.35
C VAL A 72 -0.65 -7.25 0.67
N LEU A 73 -0.67 -5.93 0.49
CA LEU A 73 -1.86 -5.09 0.57
C LEU A 73 -1.71 -3.97 -0.46
N ALA A 74 -2.77 -3.66 -1.20
CA ALA A 74 -2.78 -2.55 -2.13
C ALA A 74 -4.15 -1.87 -2.19
N ALA A 75 -4.16 -0.54 -2.27
CA ALA A 75 -5.36 0.25 -2.40
C ALA A 75 -5.14 1.46 -3.31
N ALA A 76 -6.20 1.99 -3.91
CA ALA A 76 -6.13 3.18 -4.76
C ALA A 76 -7.23 4.18 -4.41
N TYR A 77 -6.86 5.45 -4.31
CA TYR A 77 -7.80 6.54 -4.11
C TYR A 77 -8.30 7.08 -5.44
N PHE A 78 -9.61 7.12 -5.60
CA PHE A 78 -10.29 7.75 -6.74
C PHE A 78 -11.04 8.98 -6.27
N ALA A 79 -10.74 10.13 -6.86
CA ALA A 79 -11.47 11.35 -6.61
C ALA A 79 -12.88 11.29 -7.21
N VAL A 80 -13.77 12.17 -6.73
CA VAL A 80 -15.04 12.48 -7.40
C VAL A 80 -14.73 12.84 -8.86
N GLY A 81 -15.34 12.14 -9.82
CA GLY A 81 -14.94 12.19 -11.23
C GLY A 81 -14.29 10.91 -11.77
N GLY A 82 -13.87 9.98 -10.92
CA GLY A 82 -13.27 8.71 -11.33
C GLY A 82 -11.77 8.78 -11.67
N ALA A 83 -11.09 9.87 -11.31
CA ALA A 83 -9.66 10.03 -11.53
C ALA A 83 -8.85 9.43 -10.37
N ASN A 84 -7.88 8.55 -10.67
CA ASN A 84 -6.96 8.02 -9.67
C ASN A 84 -5.90 9.07 -9.30
N TYR A 85 -5.85 9.46 -8.02
CA TYR A 85 -4.90 10.46 -7.54
C TYR A 85 -3.77 9.86 -6.69
N ALA A 86 -4.04 8.77 -5.97
CA ALA A 86 -3.07 8.12 -5.12
C ALA A 86 -3.19 6.60 -5.14
N VAL A 87 -2.09 5.94 -4.83
CA VAL A 87 -1.97 4.48 -4.64
C VAL A 87 -1.25 4.25 -3.32
N PHE A 88 -1.68 3.24 -2.59
CA PHE A 88 -1.05 2.76 -1.39
C PHE A 88 -0.70 1.29 -1.56
N ASP A 89 0.52 0.90 -1.24
CA ASP A 89 0.96 -0.48 -1.26
C ASP A 89 1.77 -0.83 -0.01
N VAL A 90 1.69 -2.09 0.39
CA VAL A 90 2.50 -2.67 1.46
C VAL A 90 3.31 -3.81 0.88
N HIS A 91 4.60 -3.80 1.16
CA HIS A 91 5.52 -4.88 0.88
C HIS A 91 6.11 -5.39 2.20
N ILE A 92 6.31 -6.70 2.27
CA ILE A 92 7.04 -7.34 3.37
C ILE A 92 8.32 -7.92 2.76
N PHE A 93 9.45 -7.63 3.38
CA PHE A 93 10.73 -8.23 2.99
C PHE A 93 11.55 -8.60 4.22
N GLY A 94 12.17 -9.76 4.15
CA GLY A 94 13.07 -10.30 5.16
C GLY A 94 14.16 -11.11 4.47
N GLU A 95 15.27 -11.34 5.17
CA GLU A 95 16.30 -12.29 4.74
C GLU A 95 16.56 -13.24 5.90
N ASP A 96 16.55 -14.54 5.62
CA ASP A 96 16.68 -15.56 6.66
C ASP A 96 17.96 -15.37 7.47
N GLY A 97 17.80 -15.26 8.79
CA GLY A 97 18.92 -15.07 9.71
C GLY A 97 19.50 -13.66 9.75
N VAL A 98 18.93 -12.69 9.02
CA VAL A 98 19.32 -11.28 9.07
C VAL A 98 18.28 -10.50 9.88
N VAL A 99 18.71 -9.95 11.02
CA VAL A 99 17.89 -9.03 11.80
C VAL A 99 18.37 -7.62 11.54
N LEU A 100 17.54 -6.82 10.86
CA LEU A 100 17.87 -5.44 10.54
C LEU A 100 17.56 -4.51 11.72
N SER A 101 18.44 -3.54 11.93
CA SER A 101 18.16 -2.35 12.73
C SER A 101 17.33 -1.34 11.93
N LEU A 102 16.63 -0.43 12.62
CA LEU A 102 15.92 0.65 11.95
C LEU A 102 16.84 1.61 11.17
N ASP A 103 18.13 1.70 11.53
CA ASP A 103 19.12 2.49 10.78
C ASP A 103 19.45 1.85 9.44
N GLU A 104 19.57 0.52 9.41
CA GLU A 104 19.76 -0.23 8.17
C GLU A 104 18.51 -0.18 7.28
N VAL A 105 17.32 -0.24 7.89
CA VAL A 105 16.05 -0.04 7.17
C VAL A 105 15.99 1.35 6.54
N GLU A 106 16.34 2.41 7.28
CA GLU A 106 16.41 3.77 6.75
C GLU A 106 17.37 3.87 5.56
N SER A 107 18.58 3.31 5.69
CA SER A 107 19.59 3.30 4.62
C SER A 107 19.08 2.61 3.37
N ARG A 108 18.43 1.44 3.51
CA ARG A 108 17.80 0.72 2.38
C ARG A 108 16.69 1.53 1.73
N LEU A 109 15.83 2.17 2.52
CA LEU A 109 14.71 2.98 2.03
C LEU A 109 15.20 4.17 1.19
N LEU A 110 16.27 4.84 1.62
CA LEU A 110 16.91 5.93 0.89
C LEU A 110 17.57 5.46 -0.42
N GLY A 111 18.02 4.20 -0.49
CA GLY A 111 18.62 3.62 -1.69
C GLY A 111 17.64 2.96 -2.67
N HIS A 112 16.38 2.73 -2.27
CA HIS A 112 15.45 1.87 -3.00
C HIS A 112 14.89 2.49 -4.29
N LYS A 113 14.74 3.83 -4.35
CA LYS A 113 14.18 4.54 -5.53
C LYS A 113 15.04 5.75 -5.89
N GLU A 114 14.94 6.21 -7.13
CA GLU A 114 15.56 7.47 -7.57
C GLU A 114 14.84 8.66 -6.92
N ILE A 115 15.31 9.03 -5.72
CA ILE A 115 14.83 10.18 -4.96
C ILE A 115 15.36 11.47 -5.61
N LEU A 116 14.46 12.41 -5.83
CA LEU A 116 14.79 13.74 -6.30
C LEU A 116 14.89 14.73 -5.14
N GLY A 117 15.96 15.50 -5.13
CA GLY A 117 16.20 16.52 -4.09
C GLY A 117 16.52 15.90 -2.74
N LYS A 118 16.27 16.66 -1.67
CA LYS A 118 16.53 16.22 -0.29
C LYS A 118 15.27 15.59 0.29
N PRO A 119 15.27 14.28 0.62
CA PRO A 119 14.14 13.66 1.29
C PRO A 119 13.98 14.19 2.72
N GLN A 120 12.76 14.10 3.25
CA GLN A 120 12.48 14.31 4.66
C GLN A 120 12.38 12.96 5.35
N VAL A 121 13.27 12.69 6.29
CA VAL A 121 13.30 11.45 7.06
C VAL A 121 13.08 11.78 8.53
N SER A 122 12.25 11.00 9.20
CA SER A 122 11.97 11.15 10.62
C SER A 122 11.68 9.78 11.26
N ARG A 123 11.92 9.67 12.56
CA ARG A 123 11.44 8.53 13.36
C ARG A 123 9.99 8.80 13.78
N ALA A 124 9.16 7.78 13.69
CA ALA A 124 7.78 7.79 14.14
C ALA A 124 7.57 6.66 15.14
N GLU A 125 6.70 6.88 16.13
CA GLU A 125 6.23 5.82 17.03
C GLU A 125 4.79 5.48 16.62
N LEU A 126 4.57 4.29 16.08
CA LEU A 126 3.24 3.78 15.74
C LEU A 126 2.76 2.85 16.86
N PRO A 127 1.44 2.57 16.96
CA PRO A 127 0.93 1.61 17.93
C PRO A 127 1.56 0.22 17.81
N VAL A 128 2.01 -0.15 16.60
CA VAL A 128 2.70 -1.42 16.30
C VAL A 128 4.21 -1.39 16.52
N GLY A 129 4.77 -0.21 16.85
CA GLY A 129 6.16 -0.01 17.21
C GLY A 129 6.88 1.10 16.45
N PRO A 130 8.21 1.22 16.66
CA PRO A 130 9.03 2.24 16.04
C PRO A 130 9.13 2.09 14.52
N ALA A 131 9.05 3.21 13.81
CA ALA A 131 9.08 3.27 12.35
C ALA A 131 10.00 4.39 11.83
N VAL A 132 10.48 4.21 10.60
CA VAL A 132 11.10 5.25 9.78
C VAL A 132 10.04 5.79 8.84
N ARG A 133 9.80 7.10 8.89
CA ARG A 133 8.96 7.81 7.94
C ARG A 133 9.84 8.56 6.95
N LEU A 134 9.62 8.31 5.66
CA LEU A 134 10.26 9.00 4.55
C LEU A 134 9.20 9.74 3.74
N HIS A 135 9.41 11.03 3.48
CA HIS A 135 8.66 11.79 2.49
C HIS A 135 9.62 12.27 1.42
N ALA A 136 9.35 11.88 0.17
CA ALA A 136 10.25 12.13 -0.95
C ALA A 136 9.50 12.35 -2.28
N GLN A 137 10.21 12.99 -3.20
CA GLN A 137 9.83 13.05 -4.62
C GLN A 137 10.62 12.00 -5.37
N TYR A 138 9.97 11.34 -6.33
CA TYR A 138 10.53 10.27 -7.12
C TYR A 138 10.46 10.59 -8.60
N GLN A 139 11.47 10.13 -9.34
CA GLN A 139 11.47 10.12 -10.79
C GLN A 139 11.30 8.69 -11.30
N SER A 140 10.36 8.48 -12.19
CA SER A 140 10.24 7.23 -12.95
C SER A 140 10.35 7.52 -14.45
N LYS A 141 10.82 6.53 -15.21
CA LYS A 141 10.78 6.59 -16.68
C LYS A 141 9.33 6.54 -17.14
N GLY A 142 8.98 7.38 -18.11
CA GLY A 142 7.68 7.30 -18.77
C GLY A 142 7.54 6.01 -19.59
N VAL A 143 6.32 5.78 -20.11
CA VAL A 143 6.01 4.60 -20.93
C VAL A 143 6.99 4.52 -22.12
N LEU A 144 7.57 3.34 -22.36
CA LEU A 144 8.57 3.09 -23.41
C LEU A 144 9.84 3.96 -23.34
N GLY A 145 10.15 4.54 -22.17
CA GLY A 145 11.33 5.38 -21.98
C GLY A 145 11.17 6.83 -22.48
N PHE A 146 9.99 7.19 -22.98
CA PHE A 146 9.69 8.56 -23.40
C PHE A 146 9.10 9.36 -22.24
N GLY A 147 9.81 10.43 -21.87
CA GLY A 147 9.42 11.34 -20.79
C GLY A 147 9.84 10.89 -19.39
N LYS A 148 9.78 11.82 -18.45
CA LYS A 148 9.98 11.58 -17.01
C LYS A 148 8.64 11.74 -16.32
N ARG A 149 8.30 10.81 -15.43
CA ARG A 149 7.10 10.89 -14.61
C ARG A 149 7.52 11.17 -13.18
N LEU A 150 7.08 12.32 -12.67
CA LEU A 150 7.28 12.73 -11.30
C LEU A 150 6.13 12.19 -10.44
N SER A 151 6.48 11.67 -9.28
CA SER A 151 5.53 11.36 -8.21
C SER A 151 6.10 11.83 -6.90
N GLU A 152 5.22 12.03 -5.94
CA GLU A 152 5.57 12.28 -4.56
C GLU A 152 5.01 11.14 -3.72
N GLY A 153 5.62 10.86 -2.58
CA GLY A 153 5.11 9.82 -1.70
C GLY A 153 5.63 9.90 -0.28
N VAL A 154 4.89 9.24 0.60
CA VAL A 154 5.25 9.00 1.98
C VAL A 154 5.35 7.49 2.18
N SER A 155 6.49 7.06 2.72
CA SER A 155 6.75 5.67 3.08
C SER A 155 6.97 5.56 4.57
N TYR A 156 6.44 4.48 5.15
CA TYR A 156 6.73 4.03 6.50
C TYR A 156 7.38 2.67 6.43
N ALA A 157 8.52 2.52 7.08
CA ALA A 157 9.21 1.24 7.21
C ALA A 157 9.39 0.90 8.69
N LEU A 158 9.02 -0.32 9.09
CA LEU A 158 9.15 -0.80 10.46
C LEU A 158 9.53 -2.27 10.52
N LEU A 159 10.16 -2.65 11.63
CA LEU A 159 10.46 -4.04 11.94
C LEU A 159 9.19 -4.71 12.45
N VAL A 160 8.82 -5.86 11.88
CA VAL A 160 7.64 -6.59 12.32
C VAL A 160 7.97 -7.33 13.62
N PRO A 161 7.20 -7.12 14.71
CA PRO A 161 7.50 -7.69 16.01
C PRO A 161 7.61 -9.21 15.97
N ARG A 162 8.64 -9.76 16.64
CA ARG A 162 8.91 -11.21 16.78
C ARG A 162 9.25 -11.91 15.46
N THR A 163 9.61 -11.15 14.42
CA THR A 163 10.10 -11.67 13.14
C THR A 163 11.39 -10.94 12.74
N SER A 164 12.03 -11.41 11.67
CA SER A 164 13.12 -10.70 10.97
C SER A 164 12.60 -9.79 9.84
N ASP A 165 11.29 -9.67 9.68
CA ASP A 165 10.70 -9.00 8.53
C ASP A 165 10.64 -7.49 8.71
N VAL A 166 10.68 -6.80 7.58
CA VAL A 166 10.43 -5.37 7.46
C VAL A 166 9.16 -5.18 6.66
N LEU A 167 8.23 -4.42 7.24
CA LEU A 167 7.06 -3.93 6.52
C LEU A 167 7.39 -2.55 5.95
N LEU A 168 7.17 -2.38 4.65
CA LEU A 168 7.24 -1.10 3.95
C LEU A 168 5.86 -0.75 3.41
N ALA A 169 5.22 0.24 4.01
CA ALA A 169 3.99 0.82 3.54
C ALA A 169 4.30 2.11 2.78
N THR A 170 3.80 2.27 1.56
CA THR A 170 4.08 3.43 0.73
C THR A 170 2.80 3.99 0.12
N MET A 171 2.56 5.27 0.33
CA MET A 171 1.57 6.04 -0.41
C MET A 171 2.27 6.88 -1.47
N THR A 172 1.85 6.79 -2.74
CA THR A 172 2.34 7.66 -3.81
C THR A 172 1.20 8.36 -4.54
N TRP A 173 1.45 9.59 -4.96
CA TRP A 173 0.52 10.40 -5.74
C TRP A 173 1.24 11.18 -6.83
N ARG A 174 0.45 11.64 -7.80
CA ARG A 174 0.92 12.43 -8.94
C ARG A 174 0.35 13.83 -8.98
N ALA A 175 -0.85 14.01 -8.43
CA ALA A 175 -1.50 15.31 -8.31
C ALA A 175 -0.88 16.08 -7.14
N ARG A 176 0.13 16.89 -7.43
CA ARG A 176 0.95 17.61 -6.43
C ARG A 176 0.14 18.66 -5.66
N GLU A 177 -0.91 19.19 -6.27
CA GLU A 177 -1.89 20.09 -5.67
C GLU A 177 -2.60 19.45 -4.46
N HIS A 178 -2.61 18.13 -4.36
CA HIS A 178 -3.18 17.36 -3.25
C HIS A 178 -2.10 16.79 -2.30
N GLY A 179 -0.84 17.20 -2.43
CA GLY A 179 0.27 16.60 -1.66
C GLY A 179 0.10 16.70 -0.15
N ASP A 180 -0.31 17.87 0.36
CA ASP A 180 -0.58 18.06 1.78
C ASP A 180 -1.74 17.19 2.28
N GLN A 181 -2.75 16.97 1.44
CA GLN A 181 -3.87 16.11 1.76
C GLN A 181 -3.41 14.66 1.87
N PHE A 182 -2.73 14.13 0.86
CA PHE A 182 -2.28 12.73 0.88
C PHE A 182 -1.21 12.45 1.93
N THR A 183 -0.35 13.43 2.21
CA THR A 183 0.59 13.36 3.35
C THR A 183 -0.17 13.16 4.66
N ARG A 184 -1.18 13.99 4.94
CA ARG A 184 -2.02 13.83 6.14
C ARG A 184 -2.80 12.51 6.13
N THR A 185 -3.28 12.07 4.97
CA THR A 185 -3.99 10.78 4.86
C THR A 185 -3.05 9.61 5.19
N ALA A 186 -1.81 9.60 4.67
CA ALA A 186 -0.83 8.58 5.02
C ALA A 186 -0.50 8.60 6.52
N ASP A 187 -0.28 9.80 7.09
CA ASP A 187 0.04 9.96 8.50
C ASP A 187 -1.12 9.55 9.43
N ALA A 188 -2.36 9.67 8.98
CA ALA A 188 -3.56 9.23 9.71
C ALA A 188 -3.87 7.73 9.53
N LEU A 189 -3.50 7.16 8.38
CA LEU A 189 -3.71 5.75 8.05
C LEU A 189 -2.73 4.84 8.80
N MET A 190 -1.45 5.21 8.88
CA MET A 190 -0.45 4.33 9.48
C MET A 190 -0.67 3.96 10.96
N PRO A 191 -1.21 4.84 11.82
CA PRO A 191 -1.61 4.45 13.17
C PRO A 191 -2.69 3.36 13.25
N THR A 192 -3.45 3.10 12.17
CA THR A 192 -4.44 2.02 12.14
C THR A 192 -3.82 0.66 11.76
N LEU A 193 -2.51 0.63 11.48
CA LEU A 193 -1.82 -0.61 11.13
C LEU A 193 -1.96 -1.60 12.29
N SER A 194 -2.37 -2.82 11.97
CA SER A 194 -2.40 -3.92 12.91
C SER A 194 -1.88 -5.20 12.25
N PHE A 195 -1.24 -6.04 13.05
CA PHE A 195 -0.83 -7.38 12.65
C PHE A 195 -1.88 -8.37 13.11
N VAL A 196 -2.47 -9.10 12.17
CA VAL A 196 -3.55 -10.04 12.41
C VAL A 196 -3.00 -11.45 12.24
N PRO A 197 -3.08 -12.31 13.27
CA PRO A 197 -2.63 -13.69 13.14
C PRO A 197 -3.52 -14.47 12.15
N LEU A 198 -2.92 -15.42 11.44
CA LEU A 198 -3.60 -16.33 10.52
C LEU A 198 -3.77 -17.71 11.16
N ASP A 199 -4.82 -18.43 10.77
CA ASP A 199 -5.00 -19.84 11.10
C ASP A 199 -4.25 -20.75 10.13
N GLY A 200 -4.29 -22.07 10.36
CA GLY A 200 -3.62 -23.05 9.50
C GLY A 200 -4.20 -23.16 8.07
N GLU A 201 -5.27 -22.42 7.76
CA GLU A 201 -5.81 -22.25 6.40
C GLU A 201 -5.44 -20.88 5.79
N GLY A 202 -4.62 -20.09 6.47
CA GLY A 202 -4.21 -18.74 6.04
C GLY A 202 -5.28 -17.68 6.25
N LYS A 203 -6.31 -17.92 7.08
CA LYS A 203 -7.39 -16.95 7.33
C LYS A 203 -7.15 -16.16 8.62
N PRO A 204 -7.51 -14.87 8.66
CA PRO A 204 -7.43 -14.06 9.87
C PRO A 204 -8.17 -14.67 11.07
N ILE A 205 -7.45 -14.92 12.16
CA ILE A 205 -8.04 -15.28 13.45
C ILE A 205 -8.58 -14.00 14.06
N LEU A 206 -9.90 -13.81 13.95
CA LEU A 206 -10.58 -12.72 14.64
C LEU A 206 -10.52 -13.00 16.15
N GLU A 207 -9.85 -12.14 16.92
CA GLU A 207 -9.93 -12.21 18.38
C GLU A 207 -11.41 -12.07 18.78
N GLY A 208 -11.99 -13.18 19.22
CA GLY A 208 -13.40 -13.28 19.54
C GLY A 208 -13.77 -12.27 20.62
N GLY A 209 -14.85 -11.54 20.37
CA GLY A 209 -15.54 -10.78 21.40
C GLY A 209 -15.68 -11.64 22.65
N SER A 210 -15.30 -11.05 23.79
CA SER A 210 -15.53 -11.62 25.10
C SER A 210 -17.04 -11.84 25.28
N SER A 211 -17.52 -13.03 24.93
CA SER A 211 -18.77 -13.55 25.47
C SER A 211 -18.44 -14.04 26.87
N GLY A 212 -18.46 -13.13 27.83
CA GLY A 212 -18.65 -13.52 29.22
C GLY A 212 -20.04 -14.11 29.37
N VAL A 213 -20.12 -15.38 29.77
CA VAL A 213 -20.73 -15.90 31.02
C VAL A 213 -20.14 -17.28 31.26
#